data_AF-A0A1G1XRM3-F1
#
_entry.id   AF-A0A1G1XRM3-F1
#
_cell.length_a   1.000
_cell.length_b   1.000
_cell.length_c   1.000
_cell.angle_alpha   90.00
_cell.angle_beta   90.00
_cell.angle_gamma   90.00
#
_symmetry.space_group_name_H-M   'P 1'
#
loop_
_entity.id
_entity.type
_entity.pdbx_description
1 polymer ?
#
loop_
_entity_poly.entity_id
_entity_poly.type
_entity_poly.pdbx_seq_one_letter_code
_entity_poly.pdbx_strand_id
1 'polypeptide(L)'
;MEELNLAKIKKLAAAKKYKEIDILISEVLKGDLTDKEKGAIYIFLASVYLKARQHFNNRYERALDQALSNWQEIEKRFNKMEEKTQTAMIKKKIAKL
;
A
#
# COMPACT_ATOMS: atom_id res chain seq x y z
N MET A 1 -4.10 15.20 31.44
CA MET A 1 -4.22 13.79 30.96
C MET A 1 -4.38 13.70 29.44
N GLU A 2 -5.12 14.61 28.80
CA GLU A 2 -5.44 14.56 27.36
C GLU A 2 -4.23 14.72 26.42
N GLU A 3 -3.28 15.62 26.71
CA GLU A 3 -2.08 15.81 25.88
C GLU A 3 -1.18 14.55 25.83
N LEU A 4 -1.14 13.79 26.93
CA LEU A 4 -0.35 12.56 27.05
C LEU A 4 -0.90 11.45 26.12
N ASN A 5 -2.23 11.37 26.00
CA ASN A 5 -2.90 10.37 25.17
C ASN A 5 -2.74 10.70 23.68
N LEU A 6 -2.83 11.96 23.28
CA LEU A 6 -2.65 12.36 21.89
C LEU A 6 -1.23 12.08 21.37
N ALA A 7 -0.22 12.39 22.19
CA ALA A 7 1.18 12.11 21.86
C ALA A 7 1.44 10.60 21.72
N LYS A 8 0.84 9.79 22.60
CA LYS A 8 0.95 8.33 22.57
C LYS A 8 0.30 7.76 21.30
N ILE A 9 -0.88 8.24 20.91
CA ILE A 9 -1.54 7.80 19.67
C ILE A 9 -0.72 8.16 18.44
N LYS A 10 -0.16 9.38 18.37
CA LYS A 10 0.71 9.79 17.25
C LYS A 10 1.92 8.85 17.09
N LYS A 11 2.55 8.46 18.20
CA LYS A 11 3.66 7.48 18.20
C LYS A 11 3.21 6.11 17.71
N LEU A 12 2.06 5.62 18.19
CA LEU A 12 1.50 4.33 17.76
C LEU A 12 1.11 4.33 16.28
N ALA A 13 0.56 5.44 15.77
CA ALA A 13 0.20 5.62 14.37
C ALA A 13 1.44 5.59 13.46
N ALA A 14 2.51 6.28 13.85
CA ALA A 14 3.80 6.23 13.14
C ALA A 14 4.40 4.81 13.15
N ALA A 15 4.25 4.08 14.27
CA ALA A 15 4.68 2.70 14.41
C ALA A 15 3.72 1.67 13.79
N LYS A 16 2.64 2.09 13.12
CA LYS A 16 1.63 1.24 12.47
C LYS A 16 0.93 0.26 13.42
N LYS A 17 0.83 0.62 14.69
CA LYS A 17 0.26 -0.22 15.74
C LYS A 17 -1.24 0.03 15.91
N TYR A 18 -2.02 -0.15 14.84
CA TYR A 18 -3.44 0.25 14.80
C TYR A 18 -4.30 -0.44 15.85
N LYS A 19 -4.02 -1.71 16.17
CA LYS A 19 -4.70 -2.43 17.25
C LYS A 19 -4.49 -1.77 18.63
N GLU A 20 -3.28 -1.27 18.89
CA GLU A 20 -2.95 -0.58 20.15
C GLU A 20 -3.61 0.81 20.22
N ILE A 21 -3.79 1.47 19.07
CA ILE A 21 -4.54 2.74 18.97
C ILE A 21 -6.01 2.51 19.30
N ASP A 22 -6.60 1.45 18.76
CA ASP A 22 -8.00 1.09 18.96
C ASP A 22 -8.30 0.77 20.43
N ILE A 23 -7.39 0.05 21.10
CA ILE A 23 -7.46 -0.23 22.54
C ILE A 23 -7.39 1.08 23.35
N LEU A 24 -6.39 1.93 23.09
CA LEU A 24 -6.21 3.18 23.82
C LEU A 24 -7.42 4.10 23.66
N ILE A 25 -7.98 4.19 22.46
CA ILE A 25 -9.17 5.02 22.21
C ILE A 25 -10.40 4.42 22.88
N SER A 26 -10.55 3.09 22.88
CA SER A 26 -11.63 2.42 23.61
C SER A 26 -11.54 2.67 25.12
N GLU A 27 -10.33 2.78 25.69
CA GLU A 27 -10.12 3.16 27.08
C GLU A 27 -10.50 4.62 27.35
N VAL A 28 -10.11 5.54 26.46
CA VAL A 28 -10.48 6.95 26.56
C VAL A 28 -12.00 7.13 26.48
N LEU A 29 -12.67 6.41 25.56
CA LEU A 29 -14.12 6.46 25.36
C LEU A 29 -14.92 5.87 26.55
N LYS A 30 -14.30 5.07 27.40
CA LYS A 30 -14.91 4.58 28.65
C LYS A 30 -14.89 5.63 29.78
N GLY A 31 -14.14 6.72 29.60
CA GLY A 31 -14.14 7.84 30.54
C GLY A 31 -15.46 8.62 30.49
N ASP A 32 -15.66 9.46 31.50
CA ASP A 32 -16.79 10.38 31.54
C ASP A 32 -16.52 11.56 30.59
N LEU A 33 -16.94 11.37 29.33
CA LEU A 33 -16.72 12.32 28.25
C LEU A 33 -18.05 12.91 27.80
N THR A 34 -18.04 14.21 27.55
CA THR A 34 -19.11 14.91 26.84
C THR A 34 -19.22 14.43 25.39
N ASP A 35 -20.38 14.64 24.78
CA ASP A 35 -20.61 14.26 23.38
C ASP A 35 -19.65 14.98 22.41
N LYS A 36 -19.23 16.21 22.75
CA LYS A 36 -18.25 16.96 21.96
C LYS A 36 -16.87 16.30 22.00
N GLU A 37 -16.43 15.84 23.16
CA GLU A 37 -15.14 15.17 23.33
C GLU A 37 -15.14 13.81 22.61
N LYS A 38 -16.22 13.05 22.72
CA LYS A 38 -16.41 11.80 21.95
C LYS A 38 -16.35 12.07 20.45
N GLY A 39 -17.02 13.11 19.96
CA GLY A 39 -16.97 13.53 18.56
C GLY A 39 -15.56 13.86 18.08
N ALA A 40 -14.79 14.61 18.88
CA ALA A 40 -13.40 14.93 18.57
C ALA A 40 -12.50 13.68 18.46
N ILE A 41 -12.70 12.70 19.35
CA ILE A 41 -11.99 11.42 19.32
C ILE A 41 -12.31 10.64 18.04
N TYR A 42 -13.58 10.58 17.63
CA TYR A 42 -13.96 9.90 16.38
C TYR A 42 -13.39 10.57 15.14
N ILE A 43 -13.42 11.91 15.06
CA ILE A 43 -12.79 12.65 13.95
C ILE A 43 -11.29 12.37 13.90
N PHE A 44 -10.64 12.35 15.06
CA PHE A 44 -9.22 12.03 15.15
C PHE A 44 -8.93 10.60 14.68
N LEU A 45 -9.72 9.61 15.11
CA LEU A 45 -9.62 8.21 14.67
C LEU A 45 -9.72 8.10 13.14
N ALA A 46 -10.74 8.73 12.55
CA ALA A 46 -10.95 8.74 11.11
C ALA A 46 -9.74 9.32 10.36
N SER A 47 -9.13 10.39 10.89
CA SER A 47 -7.95 11.01 10.29
C SER A 47 -6.72 10.10 10.28
N VAL A 48 -6.52 9.32 11.35
CA VAL A 48 -5.41 8.37 11.48
C VAL A 48 -5.58 7.21 10.49
N TYR A 49 -6.80 6.65 10.41
CA TYR A 49 -7.09 5.56 9.45
C TYR A 49 -7.03 6.03 8.00
N LEU A 50 -7.48 7.25 7.70
CA LEU A 50 -7.39 7.81 6.34
C LEU A 50 -5.93 7.94 5.90
N LYS A 51 -5.05 8.49 6.75
CA LYS A 51 -3.60 8.58 6.48
C LYS A 51 -2.96 7.20 6.30
N ALA A 52 -3.33 6.23 7.13
CA ALA A 52 -2.85 4.86 6.99
C ALA A 52 -3.26 4.27 5.64
N ARG A 53 -4.54 4.40 5.27
CA ARG A 53 -5.08 3.91 4.00
C ARG A 53 -4.40 4.53 2.79
N GLN A 54 -4.16 5.85 2.82
CA GLN A 54 -3.46 6.55 1.74
C GLN A 54 -2.02 6.04 1.59
N HIS A 55 -1.31 5.78 2.69
CA HIS A 55 0.02 5.18 2.63
C HIS A 55 0.02 3.75 2.02
N PHE A 56 -0.99 2.94 2.34
CA PHE A 56 -1.14 1.61 1.73
C PHE A 56 -1.47 1.70 0.24
N ASN A 57 -2.38 2.58 -0.16
CA ASN A 57 -2.71 2.81 -1.57
C ASN A 57 -1.47 3.23 -2.36
N ASN A 58 -0.69 4.20 -1.88
CA ASN A 58 0.55 4.64 -2.54
C ASN A 58 1.62 3.53 -2.61
N ARG A 59 1.59 2.56 -1.69
CA ARG A 59 2.48 1.40 -1.75
C ARG A 59 1.99 0.37 -2.77
N TYR A 60 0.68 0.19 -2.84
CA TYR A 60 0.03 -0.70 -3.80
C TYR A 60 0.19 -0.20 -5.24
N GLU A 61 -0.03 1.09 -5.48
CA GLU A 61 0.23 1.75 -6.77
C GLU A 61 1.67 1.54 -7.23
N ARG A 62 2.66 1.79 -6.36
CA ARG A 62 4.08 1.53 -6.71
C ARG A 62 4.37 0.07 -7.02
N ALA A 63 3.75 -0.87 -6.31
CA ALA A 63 3.89 -2.30 -6.59
C ALA A 63 3.25 -2.68 -7.94
N LEU A 64 2.09 -2.09 -8.26
CA LEU A 64 1.43 -2.25 -9.55
C LEU A 64 2.26 -1.68 -10.70
N ASP A 65 2.81 -0.47 -10.54
CA ASP A 65 3.68 0.16 -11.55
C ASP A 65 4.92 -0.71 -11.82
N GLN A 66 5.52 -1.26 -10.76
CA GLN A 66 6.66 -2.16 -10.90
C GLN A 66 6.25 -3.48 -11.59
N ALA A 67 5.09 -4.04 -11.27
CA ALA A 67 4.57 -5.24 -11.92
C ALA A 67 4.29 -5.00 -13.41
N LEU A 68 3.68 -3.86 -13.77
CA LEU A 68 3.43 -3.47 -15.16
C LEU A 68 4.73 -3.26 -15.93
N SER A 69 5.71 -2.61 -15.34
CA SER A 69 7.03 -2.42 -15.96
C SER A 69 7.73 -3.76 -16.23
N ASN A 70 7.72 -4.66 -15.24
CA ASN A 70 8.27 -6.00 -15.41
C ASN A 70 7.54 -6.79 -16.49
N TRP A 71 6.21 -6.69 -16.55
CA TRP A 71 5.40 -7.35 -17.59
C TRP A 71 5.78 -6.87 -19.00
N GLN A 72 5.92 -5.55 -19.20
CA GLN A 72 6.36 -4.99 -20.47
C GLN A 72 7.77 -5.45 -20.86
N GLU A 73 8.66 -5.62 -19.89
CA GLU A 73 10.00 -6.16 -20.16
C GLU A 73 9.96 -7.63 -20.60
N ILE A 74 9.12 -8.45 -19.94
CA ILE A 74 8.90 -9.84 -20.31
C ILE A 74 8.34 -9.93 -21.74
N GLU A 75 7.35 -9.10 -22.09
CA GLU A 75 6.75 -9.05 -23.42
C GLU A 75 7.79 -8.69 -24.49
N LYS A 76 8.64 -7.70 -24.25
CA LYS A 76 9.75 -7.36 -25.16
C LYS A 76 10.72 -8.52 -25.36
N ARG A 77 11.05 -9.25 -24.28
CA ARG A 77 11.93 -10.42 -24.35
C ARG A 77 11.29 -11.55 -25.15
N PHE A 78 9.99 -11.75 -24.98
CA PHE A 78 9.22 -12.76 -25.72
C PHE A 78 9.21 -12.45 -27.23
N ASN A 79 8.86 -11.22 -27.62
CA ASN A 79 8.82 -10.82 -29.03
C ASN A 79 10.20 -10.97 -29.69
N LYS A 80 11.28 -10.59 -29.00
CA LYS A 80 12.65 -10.77 -29.49
C LYS A 80 13.03 -12.25 -29.65
N MET A 81 12.53 -13.12 -28.77
CA MET A 81 12.74 -14.56 -28.87
C MET A 81 11.99 -15.15 -30.06
N GLU A 82 10.77 -14.68 -30.30
CA GLU A 82 9.95 -15.08 -31.44
C GLU A 82 10.61 -14.70 -32.77
N GLU A 83 11.07 -13.45 -32.92
CA GLU A 83 11.82 -12.98 -34.11
C GLU A 83 13.06 -13.83 -34.37
N LYS A 84 13.84 -14.15 -33.32
CA LYS A 84 15.01 -15.02 -33.43
C LYS A 84 14.64 -16.42 -33.91
N THR A 85 13.54 -16.96 -33.40
CA THR A 85 13.05 -18.29 -33.76
C THR A 85 12.58 -18.33 -35.22
N GLN A 86 11.81 -17.33 -35.65
CA GLN A 86 11.37 -17.19 -37.04
C GLN A 86 12.57 -17.04 -37.99
N THR A 87 13.55 -16.19 -37.63
CA THR A 87 14.79 -16.03 -38.40
C THR A 87 15.57 -17.34 -38.51
N ALA A 88 15.68 -18.10 -37.43
CA ALA A 88 16.34 -19.40 -37.43
C ALA A 88 15.62 -20.43 -38.31
N MET A 89 14.28 -20.42 -38.32
CA MET A 89 13.49 -21.27 -39.21
C MET A 89 13.69 -20.91 -40.68
N ILE A 90 13.71 -19.62 -41.03
CA ILE A 90 13.99 -19.16 -42.40
C ILE A 90 15.39 -19.60 -42.84
N LYS A 91 16.42 -19.40 -42.01
CA LYS A 91 17.80 -19.85 -42.31
C LYS A 91 17.88 -21.36 -42.53
N LYS A 92 17.20 -22.17 -41.71
CA LYS A 92 17.12 -23.62 -41.89
C LYS A 92 16.42 -24.02 -43.19
N LYS A 93 15.38 -23.28 -43.62
CA LYS A 93 14.71 -23.51 -44.90
C LYS A 93 15.60 -23.17 -46.08
N ILE A 94 16.34 -22.06 -46.02
CA ILE A 94 17.29 -21.65 -47.06
C ILE A 94 18.45 -22.66 -47.17
N ALA A 95 19.01 -23.14 -46.06
CA ALA A 95 20.10 -24.11 -46.08
C ALA A 95 19.71 -25.52 -46.58
N LYS A 96 18.42 -25.78 -46.78
CA LYS A 96 17.88 -27.03 -47.33
C LYS A 96 17.51 -26.92 -48.82
N LEU A 97 17.62 -25.73 -49.40
CA LEU A 97 17.54 -25.46 -50.85
C LEU A 97 18.96 -25.53 -51.44
#